data_AF-A0A3D6DHG8-F1
#
_entry.id   AF-A0A3D6DHG8-F1
#
_cell.length_a   1.000
_cell.length_b   1.000
_cell.length_c   1.000
_cell.angle_alpha   90.00
_cell.angle_beta   90.00
_cell.angle_gamma   90.00
#
_symmetry.space_group_name_H-M   'P 1'
#
loop_
_entity.id
_entity.type
_entity.pdbx_description
1 polymer ?
#
loop_
_entity_poly.entity_id
_entity_poly.type
_entity_poly.pdbx_seq_one_letter_code
_entity_poly.pdbx_strand_id
1 'polypeptide(L)'
;MKKLIFLGALAVLTCMDSAAQEYKIVTVVESIVPGGVGRSRIIEATSEADSEAATTERVDGKKSGQGDVKRGDLKIDGFKETKLVNFFSAAGINFQNIASNDALISDKVNNMVAAGWSLEFVVSGVESDAGKPDGQGLYITRFIFKK
;
A
#
# COMPACT_ATOMS: atom_id res chain seq x y z
N MET A 1 46.55 -24.13 -2.29
CA MET A 1 45.45 -23.74 -3.21
C MET A 1 44.09 -24.22 -2.73
N LYS A 2 43.84 -25.53 -2.53
CA LYS A 2 42.54 -26.05 -2.08
C LYS A 2 42.02 -25.43 -0.76
N LYS A 3 42.91 -25.24 0.23
CA LYS A 3 42.56 -24.60 1.52
C LYS A 3 42.17 -23.12 1.39
N LEU A 4 42.78 -22.39 0.46
CA LEU A 4 42.47 -20.97 0.21
C LEU A 4 41.13 -20.83 -0.53
N ILE A 5 40.83 -21.74 -1.46
CA ILE A 5 39.53 -21.82 -2.13
C ILE A 5 38.43 -22.14 -1.10
N PHE A 6 38.70 -23.06 -0.18
CA PHE A 6 37.75 -23.43 0.87
C PHE A 6 37.50 -22.29 1.86
N LEU A 7 38.56 -21.56 2.24
CA LEU A 7 38.45 -20.40 3.14
C LEU A 7 37.70 -19.24 2.46
N GLY A 8 37.93 -19.03 1.16
CA GLY A 8 37.19 -18.06 0.36
C GLY A 8 35.70 -18.41 0.23
N ALA A 9 35.37 -19.68 0.01
CA ALA A 9 33.98 -20.15 -0.03
C ALA A 9 33.27 -19.98 1.33
N LEU A 10 33.97 -20.25 2.44
CA LEU A 10 33.42 -20.11 3.78
C LEU A 10 33.18 -18.64 4.16
N ALA A 11 34.07 -17.73 3.75
CA ALA A 11 33.90 -16.29 3.95
C ALA A 11 32.70 -15.71 3.18
N VAL A 12 32.39 -16.24 1.99
CA VAL A 12 31.21 -15.83 1.21
C VAL A 12 29.91 -16.29 1.86
N LEU A 13 29.89 -17.47 2.50
CA LEU A 13 28.70 -17.95 3.22
C LEU A 13 28.39 -17.12 4.48
N THR A 14 29.41 -16.56 5.14
CA THR A 14 29.21 -15.75 6.36
C THR A 14 28.70 -14.34 6.10
N CYS A 15 28.63 -13.89 4.83
CA CYS A 15 28.09 -12.58 4.45
C CYS A 15 26.59 -12.61 4.12
N MET A 16 25.93 -13.76 4.27
CA MET A 16 24.46 -13.86 4.15
C MET A 16 23.84 -13.40 5.48
N ASP A 17 23.86 -12.08 5.71
CA ASP A 17 23.04 -11.50 6.78
C ASP A 17 21.57 -11.74 6.47
N SER A 18 20.91 -12.54 7.31
CA SER A 18 19.46 -12.68 7.28
C SER A 18 18.84 -11.41 7.85
N ALA A 19 18.70 -10.37 7.02
CA ALA A 19 17.89 -9.21 7.38
C ALA A 19 16.45 -9.67 7.71
N ALA A 20 15.87 -9.10 8.77
CA ALA A 20 14.46 -9.32 9.07
C ALA A 20 13.63 -8.83 7.87
N GLN A 21 12.65 -9.63 7.46
CA GLN A 21 11.82 -9.31 6.30
C GLN A 21 10.95 -8.10 6.63
N GLU A 22 11.01 -7.08 5.77
CA GLU A 22 10.18 -5.88 5.90
C GLU A 22 9.03 -5.97 4.90
N TYR A 23 7.82 -5.57 5.32
CA TYR A 23 6.66 -5.48 4.45
C TYR A 23 6.20 -4.03 4.30
N LYS A 24 5.81 -3.66 3.08
CA LYS A 24 5.24 -2.35 2.78
C LYS A 24 3.98 -2.49 1.94
N ILE A 25 3.02 -1.60 2.19
CA ILE A 25 1.80 -1.49 1.40
C ILE A 25 1.83 -0.20 0.59
N VAL A 26 1.68 -0.31 -0.73
CA VAL A 26 1.37 0.82 -1.62
C VAL A 26 -0.10 0.69 -2.02
N THR A 27 -0.88 1.74 -1.78
CA THR A 27 -2.33 1.74 -2.05
C THR A 27 -2.64 2.64 -3.24
N VAL A 28 -3.42 2.14 -4.18
CA VAL A 28 -4.00 2.89 -5.28
C VAL A 28 -5.49 3.04 -5.00
N VAL A 29 -5.98 4.28 -5.01
CA VAL A 29 -7.40 4.60 -4.91
C VAL A 29 -7.80 5.28 -6.21
N GLU A 30 -8.79 4.74 -6.90
CA GLU A 30 -9.32 5.29 -8.14
C GLU A 30 -10.81 5.57 -7.99
N SER A 31 -11.18 6.82 -8.19
CA SER A 31 -12.56 7.26 -8.02
C SER A 31 -13.37 7.02 -9.29
N ILE A 32 -14.54 6.43 -9.10
CA ILE A 32 -15.55 6.22 -10.15
C ILE A 32 -16.75 7.15 -9.98
N VAL A 33 -16.59 8.24 -9.21
CA VAL A 33 -17.65 9.24 -9.01
C VAL A 33 -18.03 9.89 -10.35
N PRO A 34 -19.31 9.90 -10.72
CA PRO A 34 -19.80 10.53 -11.94
C PRO A 34 -19.41 12.00 -12.05
N GLY A 35 -19.19 12.46 -13.28
CA GLY A 35 -18.80 13.86 -13.53
C GLY A 35 -17.33 14.18 -13.23
N GLY A 36 -16.54 13.23 -12.71
CA GLY A 36 -15.09 13.37 -12.60
C GLY A 36 -14.61 14.26 -11.45
N VAL A 37 -15.41 14.43 -10.40
CA VAL A 37 -15.05 15.18 -9.18
C VAL A 37 -14.25 14.36 -8.15
N GLY A 38 -13.87 13.13 -8.51
CA GLY A 38 -13.11 12.21 -7.70
C GLY A 38 -11.69 12.66 -7.36
N ARG A 39 -11.06 11.95 -6.41
CA ARG A 39 -9.67 12.18 -5.98
C ARG A 39 -8.86 10.88 -6.05
N SER A 40 -8.55 10.44 -7.26
CA SER A 40 -7.70 9.26 -7.45
C SER A 40 -6.25 9.51 -7.02
N ARG A 41 -5.63 8.60 -6.27
CA ARG A 41 -4.26 8.75 -5.72
C ARG A 41 -3.55 7.40 -5.62
N ILE A 42 -2.22 7.42 -5.76
CA ILE A 42 -1.34 6.40 -5.18
C ILE A 42 -0.85 6.94 -3.83
N ILE A 43 -0.91 6.12 -2.79
CA ILE A 43 -0.53 6.46 -1.41
C ILE A 43 0.55 5.49 -0.95
N GLU A 44 1.65 6.04 -0.42
CA GLU A 44 2.72 5.30 0.22
C GLU A 44 3.03 5.91 1.59
N ALA A 45 2.89 5.14 2.66
CA ALA A 45 3.33 5.56 3.99
C ALA A 45 4.86 5.66 4.07
N THR A 46 5.36 6.72 4.72
CA THR A 46 6.80 6.93 4.95
C THR A 46 7.16 7.06 6.42
N SER A 47 6.17 7.28 7.30
CA SER A 47 6.34 7.20 8.75
C SER A 47 6.03 5.79 9.24
N GLU A 48 6.74 5.37 10.29
CA GLU A 48 6.44 4.15 11.02
C GLU A 48 5.16 4.31 11.83
N ALA A 49 4.47 3.20 12.07
CA ALA A 49 3.29 3.12 12.92
C ALA A 49 3.46 1.96 13.89
N ASP A 50 3.01 2.14 15.14
CA ASP A 50 3.01 1.09 16.15
C ASP A 50 1.58 0.55 16.32
N SER A 51 1.36 -0.69 15.90
CA SER A 51 0.06 -1.34 16.07
C SER A 51 -0.26 -1.66 17.53
N GLU A 52 0.75 -1.86 18.37
CA GLU A 52 0.55 -2.17 19.79
C GLU A 52 -0.01 -0.97 20.55
N ALA A 53 0.41 0.25 20.18
CA ALA A 53 -0.19 1.50 20.70
C ALA A 53 -1.70 1.62 20.41
N ALA A 54 -2.21 0.93 19.39
CA ALA A 54 -3.64 0.87 19.07
C ALA A 54 -4.36 -0.37 19.66
N THR A 55 -3.61 -1.31 20.24
CA THR A 55 -4.10 -2.62 20.65
C THR A 55 -4.37 -2.64 22.15
N THR A 56 -5.50 -3.25 22.54
CA THR A 56 -5.81 -3.45 23.97
C THR A 56 -6.26 -4.89 24.18
N GLU A 57 -5.76 -5.52 25.22
CA GLU A 57 -6.21 -6.85 25.61
C GLU A 57 -7.46 -6.79 26.49
N ARG A 58 -8.27 -7.85 26.43
CA ARG A 58 -9.36 -8.06 27.37
C ARG A 58 -9.04 -9.28 28.21
N VAL A 59 -8.95 -9.11 29.53
CA VAL A 59 -8.93 -10.24 30.47
C VAL A 59 -10.37 -10.56 30.85
N ASP A 60 -10.76 -11.84 30.75
CA ASP A 60 -12.11 -12.37 31.02
C ASP A 60 -13.26 -11.81 30.15
N GLY A 61 -12.93 -11.10 29.06
CA GLY A 61 -13.90 -10.62 28.05
C GLY A 61 -14.80 -9.46 28.48
N LYS A 62 -14.69 -8.94 29.71
CA LYS A 62 -15.66 -7.99 30.28
C LYS A 62 -15.27 -6.51 30.20
N LYS A 63 -13.97 -6.18 30.22
CA LYS A 63 -13.48 -4.79 30.17
C LYS A 63 -12.50 -4.59 29.02
N SER A 64 -12.49 -3.39 28.44
CA SER A 64 -11.63 -3.03 27.30
C SER A 64 -11.13 -1.60 27.45
N GLY A 65 -9.85 -1.38 27.20
CA GLY A 65 -9.25 -0.05 27.10
C GLY A 65 -9.48 0.64 25.74
N GLN A 66 -10.23 0.04 24.80
CA GLN A 66 -10.43 0.62 23.47
C GLN A 66 -11.04 2.03 23.49
N GLY A 67 -11.79 2.39 24.54
CA GLY A 67 -12.33 3.74 24.70
C GLY A 67 -11.26 4.82 24.95
N ASP A 68 -10.11 4.43 25.49
CA ASP A 68 -9.00 5.34 25.80
C ASP A 68 -8.08 5.57 24.59
N VAL A 69 -8.13 4.68 23.59
CA VAL A 69 -7.37 4.80 22.34
C VAL A 69 -8.06 5.81 21.42
N LYS A 70 -7.45 6.99 21.27
CA LYS A 70 -7.97 8.03 20.38
C LYS A 70 -7.52 7.77 18.95
N ARG A 71 -8.48 7.67 18.02
CA ARG A 71 -8.20 7.51 16.58
C ARG A 71 -7.31 8.61 15.99
N GLY A 72 -7.34 9.82 16.56
CA GLY A 72 -6.49 10.92 16.14
C GLY A 72 -5.00 10.62 16.35
N ASP A 73 -4.67 9.92 17.43
CA ASP A 73 -3.30 9.60 17.84
C ASP A 73 -2.71 8.47 16.98
N LEU A 74 -3.55 7.76 16.20
CA LEU A 74 -3.15 6.68 15.29
C LEU A 74 -2.78 7.19 13.88
N LYS A 75 -2.98 8.48 13.60
CA LYS A 75 -2.68 9.05 12.29
C LYS A 75 -1.17 9.18 12.13
N ILE A 76 -0.67 8.82 10.96
CA ILE A 76 0.69 9.13 10.55
C ILE A 76 0.72 10.48 9.80
N ASP A 77 1.78 11.25 10.01
CA ASP A 77 1.96 12.53 9.31
C ASP A 77 2.74 12.39 7.99
N GLY A 78 3.64 11.41 7.91
CA GLY A 78 4.49 11.18 6.74
C GLY A 78 3.93 10.15 5.77
N PHE A 79 3.49 10.62 4.60
CA PHE A 79 3.16 9.78 3.46
C PHE A 79 3.39 10.54 2.14
N LYS A 80 3.58 9.79 1.06
CA LYS A 80 3.68 10.32 -0.31
C LYS A 80 2.35 10.10 -1.03
N GLU A 81 1.96 11.10 -1.81
CA GLU A 81 0.80 11.02 -2.71
C GLU A 81 1.22 11.25 -4.16
N THR A 82 0.90 10.30 -5.05
CA THR A 82 0.96 10.51 -6.50
C THR A 82 -0.44 10.76 -7.02
N LYS A 83 -0.63 11.86 -7.74
CA LYS A 83 -1.94 12.21 -8.32
C LYS A 83 -2.24 11.32 -9.52
N LEU A 84 -3.46 10.77 -9.55
CA LEU A 84 -4.04 10.06 -10.68
C LEU A 84 -5.21 10.85 -11.27
N VAL A 85 -5.61 10.52 -12.49
CA VAL A 85 -6.79 11.08 -13.15
C VAL A 85 -8.02 10.21 -12.91
N ASN A 86 -9.21 10.79 -13.00
CA ASN A 86 -10.48 10.10 -12.68
C ASN A 86 -10.95 9.24 -13.86
N PHE A 87 -11.56 8.09 -13.59
CA PHE A 87 -12.10 7.23 -14.65
C PHE A 87 -13.28 7.85 -15.36
N PHE A 88 -14.10 8.63 -14.66
CA PHE A 88 -15.30 9.23 -15.22
C PHE A 88 -15.13 10.72 -15.48
N SER A 89 -15.83 11.18 -16.51
CA SER A 89 -16.08 12.58 -16.83
C SER A 89 -17.59 12.78 -16.98
N ALA A 90 -18.02 14.01 -17.31
CA ALA A 90 -19.42 14.27 -17.68
C ALA A 90 -19.87 13.49 -18.94
N ALA A 91 -18.94 13.06 -19.80
CA ALA A 91 -19.22 12.28 -21.01
C ALA A 91 -19.20 10.76 -20.80
N GLY A 92 -18.90 10.29 -19.57
CA GLY A 92 -18.73 8.87 -19.25
C GLY A 92 -17.27 8.48 -19.00
N ILE A 93 -16.96 7.20 -19.21
CA ILE A 93 -15.64 6.61 -18.95
C ILE A 93 -14.59 7.22 -19.87
N ASN A 94 -13.45 7.60 -19.32
CA ASN A 94 -12.28 8.10 -20.02
C ASN A 94 -11.18 7.02 -20.03
N PHE A 95 -11.07 6.30 -21.15
CA PHE A 95 -10.07 5.24 -21.31
C PHE A 95 -8.63 5.74 -21.37
N GLN A 96 -8.40 6.97 -21.83
CA GLN A 96 -7.06 7.58 -21.79
C GLN A 96 -6.62 7.83 -20.34
N ASN A 97 -7.54 8.20 -19.47
CA ASN A 97 -7.26 8.35 -18.05
C ASN A 97 -6.87 7.02 -17.40
N ILE A 98 -7.56 5.93 -17.76
CA ILE A 98 -7.21 4.57 -17.31
C ILE A 98 -5.78 4.22 -17.75
N ALA A 99 -5.47 4.35 -19.05
CA ALA A 99 -4.13 4.05 -19.55
C ALA A 99 -3.03 4.95 -18.94
N SER A 100 -3.35 6.21 -18.63
CA SER A 100 -2.43 7.13 -17.97
C SER A 100 -2.17 6.72 -16.52
N ASN A 101 -3.20 6.26 -15.80
CA ASN A 101 -3.06 5.73 -14.46
C ASN A 101 -2.24 4.44 -14.45
N ASP A 102 -2.50 3.51 -15.38
CA ASP A 102 -1.75 2.25 -15.50
C ASP A 102 -0.25 2.51 -15.71
N ALA A 103 0.11 3.52 -16.51
CA ALA A 103 1.50 3.91 -16.71
C ALA A 103 2.16 4.42 -15.41
N LEU A 104 1.45 5.25 -14.63
CA LEU A 104 1.95 5.75 -13.34
C LEU A 104 2.04 4.66 -12.26
N ILE A 105 1.08 3.73 -12.24
CA ILE A 105 1.10 2.57 -11.34
C ILE A 105 2.27 1.66 -11.68
N SER A 106 2.50 1.41 -12.98
CA SER A 106 3.64 0.61 -13.46
C SER A 106 4.98 1.25 -13.09
N ASP A 107 5.13 2.56 -13.27
CA ASP A 107 6.30 3.32 -12.82
C ASP A 107 6.51 3.17 -11.31
N LYS A 108 5.44 3.29 -10.50
CA LYS A 108 5.54 3.10 -9.05
C LYS A 108 6.02 1.70 -8.69
N VAL A 109 5.47 0.65 -9.29
CA VAL A 109 5.88 -0.73 -9.05
C VAL A 109 7.35 -0.93 -9.44
N ASN A 110 7.76 -0.42 -10.61
CA ASN A 110 9.15 -0.49 -11.06
C ASN A 110 10.11 0.24 -10.11
N ASN A 111 9.73 1.40 -9.60
CA ASN A 111 10.52 2.15 -8.61
C ASN A 111 10.66 1.37 -7.29
N MET A 112 9.63 0.67 -6.84
CA MET A 112 9.71 -0.21 -5.67
C MET A 112 10.68 -1.38 -5.92
N VAL A 113 10.56 -2.04 -7.08
CA VAL A 113 11.45 -3.14 -7.49
C VAL A 113 12.90 -2.68 -7.59
N ALA A 114 13.16 -1.53 -8.21
CA ALA A 114 14.49 -0.93 -8.30
C ALA A 114 15.08 -0.60 -6.92
N ALA A 115 14.23 -0.27 -5.93
CA ALA A 115 14.64 -0.06 -4.54
C ALA A 115 14.84 -1.36 -3.74
N GLY A 116 14.77 -2.52 -4.40
CA GLY A 116 15.01 -3.84 -3.82
C GLY A 116 13.79 -4.49 -3.19
N TRP A 117 12.58 -3.98 -3.46
CA TRP A 117 11.34 -4.59 -2.97
C TRP A 117 10.78 -5.62 -3.97
N SER A 118 10.40 -6.78 -3.51
CA SER A 118 9.64 -7.79 -4.26
C SER A 118 8.14 -7.53 -4.13
N LEU A 119 7.38 -7.56 -5.23
CA LEU A 119 5.92 -7.52 -5.19
C LEU A 119 5.40 -8.93 -4.92
N GLU A 120 4.81 -9.15 -3.74
CA GLU A 120 4.36 -10.48 -3.32
C GLU A 120 2.87 -10.69 -3.58
N PHE A 121 2.05 -9.67 -3.31
CA PHE A 121 0.60 -9.78 -3.45
C PHE A 121 -0.01 -8.49 -4.02
N VAL A 122 -1.08 -8.67 -4.78
CA VAL A 122 -1.97 -7.59 -5.23
C VAL A 122 -3.38 -7.94 -4.81
N VAL A 123 -4.03 -7.06 -4.05
CA VAL A 123 -5.39 -7.26 -3.55
C VAL A 123 -6.22 -6.06 -3.94
N SER A 124 -7.33 -6.28 -4.65
CA SER A 124 -8.27 -5.23 -5.00
C SER A 124 -9.61 -5.39 -4.28
N GLY A 125 -10.25 -4.25 -4.03
CA GLY A 125 -11.60 -4.14 -3.51
C GLY A 125 -12.35 -3.03 -4.25
N VAL A 126 -13.67 -3.14 -4.30
CA VAL A 126 -14.54 -2.14 -4.90
C VAL A 126 -15.66 -1.80 -3.94
N GLU A 127 -15.90 -0.50 -3.77
CA GLU A 127 -17.16 0.02 -3.25
C GLU A 127 -18.03 0.33 -4.47
N SER A 128 -19.11 -0.44 -4.64
CA SER A 128 -20.04 -0.27 -5.75
C SER A 128 -21.13 0.72 -5.38
N ASP A 129 -21.41 1.62 -6.32
CA ASP A 129 -22.61 2.46 -6.36
C ASP A 129 -23.87 1.57 -6.16
N ALA A 130 -24.67 1.89 -5.14
CA ALA A 130 -25.89 1.15 -4.78
C ALA A 130 -27.15 1.60 -5.55
N GLY A 131 -26.98 2.30 -6.68
CA GLY A 131 -28.04 2.84 -7.52
C GLY A 131 -28.53 4.21 -7.05
N LYS A 132 -29.73 4.64 -7.47
CA LYS A 132 -30.26 6.02 -7.28
C LYS A 132 -29.94 6.76 -5.95
N PRO A 133 -29.93 6.15 -4.74
CA PRO A 133 -29.57 6.87 -3.52
C PRO A 133 -28.06 7.10 -3.31
N ASP A 134 -27.19 6.43 -4.07
CA ASP A 134 -25.73 6.50 -3.94
C ASP A 134 -25.12 6.68 -5.34
N GLY A 135 -24.35 7.74 -5.53
CA GLY A 135 -23.68 8.02 -6.81
C GLY A 135 -22.16 7.89 -6.67
N GLN A 136 -21.69 7.22 -5.64
CA GLN A 136 -20.28 7.16 -5.29
C GLN A 136 -19.75 5.76 -5.44
N GLY A 137 -18.46 5.68 -5.70
CA GLY A 137 -17.75 4.42 -5.75
C GLY A 137 -16.26 4.66 -5.82
N LEU A 138 -15.54 3.67 -5.32
CA LEU A 138 -14.08 3.68 -5.23
C LEU A 138 -13.56 2.30 -5.61
N TYR A 139 -12.54 2.29 -6.45
CA TYR A 139 -11.69 1.12 -6.65
C TYR A 139 -10.44 1.29 -5.79
N ILE A 140 -10.12 0.31 -4.96
CA ILE A 140 -8.93 0.31 -4.12
C ILE A 140 -8.08 -0.92 -4.42
N THR A 141 -6.81 -0.71 -4.75
CA THR A 141 -5.84 -1.77 -4.97
C THR A 141 -4.68 -1.61 -4.01
N ARG A 142 -4.32 -2.66 -3.28
CA ARG A 142 -3.16 -2.72 -2.40
C ARG A 142 -2.11 -3.63 -2.99
N PHE A 143 -0.95 -3.06 -3.25
CA PHE A 143 0.27 -3.78 -3.62
C PHE A 143 1.07 -4.01 -2.35
N ILE A 144 1.31 -5.28 -2.02
CA ILE A 144 2.06 -5.69 -0.82
C ILE A 144 3.45 -6.11 -1.29
N PHE A 145 4.43 -5.34 -0.85
CA PHE A 145 5.83 -5.53 -1.15
C PHE A 145 6.57 -6.12 0.05
N LYS A 146 7.63 -6.87 -0.24
CA LYS A 146 8.54 -7.49 0.73
C LYS A 146 9.99 -7.15 0.39
N LYS A 147 10.81 -6.88 1.40
CA LYS A 147 12.26 -6.67 1.26
C LYS A 147 13.04 -7.50 2.26
#